data_AF-A0A0G1N925-F1
#
_entry.id   AF-A0A0G1N925-F1
#
_cell.length_a   1.000
_cell.length_b   1.000
_cell.length_c   1.000
_cell.angle_alpha   90.00
_cell.angle_beta   90.00
_cell.angle_gamma   90.00
#
_symmetry.space_group_name_H-M   'P 1'
#
loop_
_entity.id
_entity.type
_entity.pdbx_description
1 polymer ?
#
loop_
_entity_poly.entity_id
_entity_poly.type
_entity_poly.pdbx_seq_one_letter_code
_entity_poly.pdbx_strand_id
1 'polypeptide(L)'
;MNEKEVFIVVGDTGSAADLVSVAQELEARHVPVKWFADPNGRARIDVLEKRNIPYSMTHPEEYDGSLPKVILCGTSSGYAGLQVAWTNFSKAQKPAIPVYWFEDLWGTGEQENERGADPDVMLVLDELASKIVLAKRP
;
A
#
# COMPACT_ATOMS: atom_id res chain seq x y z
N MET A 1 16.49 -17.59 -11.08
CA MET A 1 15.42 -16.63 -11.43
C MET A 1 15.49 -15.54 -10.40
N ASN A 2 15.59 -14.25 -10.78
CA ASN A 2 15.47 -13.18 -9.80
C ASN A 2 14.09 -13.31 -9.16
N GLU A 3 14.05 -13.63 -7.86
CA GLU A 3 12.82 -13.60 -7.08
C GLU A 3 12.31 -12.16 -7.13
N LYS A 4 11.25 -11.95 -7.91
CA LYS A 4 10.66 -10.63 -8.04
C LYS A 4 9.95 -10.31 -6.74
N GLU A 5 10.37 -9.21 -6.13
CA GLU A 5 9.85 -8.66 -4.89
C GLU A 5 8.39 -8.19 -4.99
N VAL A 6 7.73 -8.10 -3.85
CA VAL A 6 6.44 -7.44 -3.66
C VAL A 6 6.69 -6.05 -3.09
N PHE A 7 6.12 -5.03 -3.73
CA PHE A 7 6.12 -3.70 -3.14
C PHE A 7 4.90 -3.53 -2.26
N ILE A 8 5.12 -3.00 -1.06
CA ILE A 8 4.05 -2.60 -0.17
C ILE A 8 4.11 -1.09 -0.01
N VAL A 9 3.05 -0.39 -0.40
CA VAL A 9 2.92 1.08 -0.33
C VAL A 9 1.90 1.42 0.75
N VAL A 10 2.29 2.19 1.76
CA VAL A 10 1.40 2.48 2.90
C VAL A 10 1.33 3.96 3.26
N GLY A 11 0.15 4.41 3.67
CA GLY A 11 -0.07 5.77 4.16
C GLY A 11 -0.63 5.83 5.58
N ASP A 12 -1.57 4.96 5.92
CA ASP A 12 -2.24 4.97 7.21
C ASP A 12 -1.79 3.84 8.14
N THR A 13 -2.02 4.03 9.44
CA THR A 13 -1.58 3.09 10.48
C THR A 13 -2.34 1.76 10.46
N GLY A 14 -3.63 1.77 10.11
CA GLY A 14 -4.50 0.59 10.13
C GLY A 14 -4.06 -0.42 9.07
N SER A 15 -4.11 0.02 7.81
CA SER A 15 -3.71 -0.82 6.67
C SER A 15 -2.27 -1.27 6.78
N ALA A 16 -1.35 -0.40 7.23
CA ALA A 16 0.03 -0.78 7.45
C ALA A 16 0.19 -1.89 8.49
N ALA A 17 -0.56 -1.86 9.60
CA ALA A 17 -0.49 -2.90 10.62
C ALA A 17 -0.94 -4.27 10.10
N ASP A 18 -2.00 -4.29 9.28
CA ASP A 18 -2.51 -5.52 8.66
C ASP A 18 -1.53 -6.06 7.63
N LEU A 19 -0.98 -5.17 6.80
CA LEU A 19 -0.01 -5.52 5.76
C LEU A 19 1.32 -6.03 6.33
N VAL A 20 1.68 -5.72 7.58
CA VAL A 20 2.83 -6.37 8.24
C VAL A 20 2.62 -7.87 8.36
N SER A 21 1.41 -8.32 8.69
CA SER A 21 1.12 -9.76 8.77
C SER A 21 1.18 -10.41 7.40
N VAL A 22 0.72 -9.71 6.36
CA VAL A 22 0.84 -10.17 4.97
C VAL A 22 2.31 -10.28 4.55
N ALA A 23 3.14 -9.29 4.88
CA ALA A 23 4.55 -9.30 4.57
C ALA A 23 5.29 -10.47 5.23
N GLN A 24 4.99 -10.76 6.50
CA GLN A 24 5.57 -11.90 7.21
C GLN A 24 5.25 -13.23 6.53
N GLU A 25 4.01 -13.40 6.05
CA GLU A 25 3.61 -14.61 5.31
C GLU A 25 4.31 -14.70 3.94
N LEU A 26 4.49 -13.57 3.25
CA LEU A 26 5.25 -13.52 1.99
C LEU A 26 6.71 -13.91 2.21
N GLU A 27 7.35 -13.32 3.22
CA GLU A 27 8.75 -13.59 3.58
C GLU A 27 8.94 -15.05 4.02
N ALA A 28 8.01 -15.62 4.79
CA ALA A 28 8.03 -17.05 5.16
C ALA A 28 7.96 -17.99 3.93
N ARG A 29 7.40 -17.50 2.82
CA ARG A 29 7.35 -18.18 1.52
C ARG A 29 8.52 -17.80 0.60
N HIS A 30 9.56 -17.14 1.14
CA HIS A 30 10.73 -16.66 0.41
C HIS A 30 10.38 -15.66 -0.71
N VAL A 31 9.33 -14.85 -0.50
CA VAL A 31 8.99 -13.74 -1.39
C VAL A 31 9.49 -12.45 -0.74
N PRO A 32 10.51 -11.78 -1.31
CA PRO A 32 11.05 -10.55 -0.73
C PRO A 32 10.03 -9.41 -0.79
N VAL A 33 10.02 -8.57 0.24
CA VAL A 33 9.10 -7.45 0.37
C VAL A 33 9.89 -6.14 0.51
N LYS A 34 9.45 -5.10 -0.20
CA LYS A 34 9.99 -3.75 -0.10
C LYS A 34 8.90 -2.75 0.26
N TRP A 35 9.15 -1.98 1.31
CA TRP A 35 8.18 -1.05 1.85
C TRP A 35 8.40 0.37 1.35
N PHE A 36 7.31 1.04 1.00
CA PHE A 36 7.24 2.44 0.65
C PHE A 36 6.21 3.11 1.55
N ALA A 37 6.59 4.22 2.19
CA ALA A 37 5.71 4.96 3.09
C ALA A 37 5.42 6.34 2.52
N ASP A 38 4.14 6.73 2.52
CA ASP A 38 3.76 8.09 2.17
C ASP A 38 4.42 9.08 3.16
N PRO A 39 5.15 10.11 2.70
CA PRO A 39 5.84 11.06 3.58
C PRO A 39 4.91 11.78 4.56
N ASN A 40 3.65 11.98 4.16
CA ASN A 40 2.63 12.64 4.98
C ASN A 40 1.86 11.64 5.85
N GLY A 41 2.02 10.35 5.57
CA GLY A 41 1.36 9.24 6.25
C GLY A 41 1.88 8.97 7.66
N ARG A 42 0.99 8.42 8.50
CA ARG A 42 1.31 7.99 9.86
C ARG A 42 1.90 6.58 9.91
N ALA A 43 1.69 5.76 8.88
CA ALA A 43 2.21 4.39 8.78
C ALA A 43 3.72 4.29 9.10
N ARG A 44 4.49 5.24 8.59
CA ARG A 44 5.94 5.35 8.79
C ARG A 44 6.33 5.32 10.26
N ILE A 45 5.78 6.26 11.03
CA ILE A 45 6.11 6.47 12.45
C ILE A 45 5.43 5.43 13.32
N ASP A 46 4.16 5.16 13.05
CA ASP A 46 3.32 4.40 13.98
C ASP A 46 3.43 2.88 13.80
N VAL A 47 3.94 2.41 12.67
CA VAL A 47 4.11 0.98 12.37
C VAL A 47 5.55 0.65 11.99
N LEU A 48 6.07 1.23 10.90
CA LEU A 48 7.33 0.78 10.30
C LEU A 48 8.53 1.03 11.22
N GLU A 49 8.69 2.26 11.72
CA GLU A 49 9.76 2.62 12.65
C GLU A 49 9.66 1.84 13.97
N LYS A 50 8.46 1.76 14.57
CA LYS A 50 8.26 1.01 15.82
C LYS A 50 8.61 -0.47 15.70
N ARG A 51 8.44 -1.05 14.51
CA ARG A 51 8.73 -2.46 14.23
C ARG A 51 10.09 -2.68 13.58
N ASN A 52 10.90 -1.63 13.42
CA ASN A 52 12.20 -1.67 12.73
C ASN A 52 12.10 -2.25 11.30
N ILE A 53 11.02 -1.96 10.59
CA ILE A 53 10.82 -2.39 9.19
C ILE A 53 11.51 -1.36 8.28
N PRO A 54 12.49 -1.77 7.46
CA PRO A 54 13.11 -0.87 6.49
C PRO A 54 12.10 -0.39 5.46
N TYR A 55 12.06 0.91 5.20
CA TYR A 55 11.16 1.52 4.24
C TYR A 55 11.86 2.60 3.42
N SER A 56 11.29 2.93 2.27
CA SER A 56 11.63 4.10 1.49
C SER A 56 10.46 5.08 1.44
N MET A 57 10.75 6.36 1.18
CA MET A 57 9.74 7.37 0.84
C MET A 57 9.85 7.82 -0.63
N THR A 58 10.68 7.12 -1.41
CA THR A 58 10.95 7.43 -2.82
C THR A 58 9.65 7.40 -3.64
N HIS A 59 9.43 8.47 -4.40
CA HIS A 59 8.37 8.55 -5.39
C HIS A 59 8.72 7.64 -6.59
N PRO A 60 7.75 6.99 -7.26
CA PRO A 60 8.05 6.07 -8.37
C PRO A 60 8.84 6.71 -9.53
N GLU A 61 8.72 8.03 -9.73
CA GLU A 61 9.51 8.76 -10.74
C GLU A 61 11.01 8.83 -10.43
N GLU A 62 11.37 8.70 -9.15
CA GLU A 62 12.75 8.73 -8.65
C GLU A 62 13.28 7.30 -8.42
N TYR A 63 12.47 6.27 -8.64
CA TYR A 63 12.83 4.89 -8.38
C TYR A 63 13.63 4.29 -9.54
N ASP A 64 14.87 3.88 -9.28
CA ASP A 64 15.81 3.31 -10.26
C ASP A 64 16.07 1.80 -10.06
N GLY A 65 15.35 1.15 -9.15
CA GLY A 65 15.54 -0.26 -8.82
C GLY A 65 14.77 -1.24 -9.72
N SER A 66 14.82 -2.53 -9.35
CA SER A 66 14.06 -3.58 -10.03
C SER A 66 12.54 -3.38 -9.91
N LEU A 67 11.82 -3.72 -10.98
CA LEU A 67 10.36 -3.76 -10.96
C LEU A 67 9.84 -4.95 -10.14
N PRO A 68 8.80 -4.74 -9.32
CA PRO A 68 8.19 -5.80 -8.52
C PRO A 68 7.34 -6.74 -9.38
N LYS A 69 6.90 -7.85 -8.77
CA LYS A 69 5.88 -8.72 -9.36
C LYS A 69 4.47 -8.18 -9.19
N VAL A 70 4.22 -7.50 -8.08
CA VAL A 70 2.92 -6.94 -7.68
C VAL A 70 3.18 -5.79 -6.71
N ILE A 71 2.29 -4.79 -6.74
CA ILE A 71 2.25 -3.69 -5.79
C ILE A 71 0.99 -3.86 -4.93
N LEU A 72 1.16 -3.83 -3.61
CA LEU A 72 0.08 -3.88 -2.64
C LEU A 72 0.03 -2.55 -1.90
N CYS A 73 -1.01 -1.78 -2.12
CA CYS A 73 -1.20 -0.49 -1.49
C CYS A 73 -2.15 -0.64 -0.30
N GLY A 74 -1.77 -0.13 0.86
CA GLY A 74 -2.63 -0.02 2.04
C GLY A 74 -2.66 1.41 2.55
N THR A 75 -3.70 2.14 2.17
CA THR A 75 -3.86 3.52 2.63
C THR A 75 -5.31 3.81 3.01
N SER A 76 -5.49 4.90 3.75
CA SER A 76 -6.78 5.54 3.88
C SER A 76 -6.73 6.89 3.18
N SER A 77 -7.90 7.43 2.86
CA SER A 77 -8.09 8.59 1.99
C SER A 77 -7.39 9.90 2.44
N GLY A 78 -6.82 9.95 3.65
CA GLY A 78 -5.95 11.04 4.09
C GLY A 78 -4.52 11.00 3.54
N TYR A 79 -4.06 9.86 3.01
CA TYR A 79 -2.64 9.60 2.70
C TYR A 79 -2.43 8.79 1.40
N ALA A 80 -3.24 9.04 0.37
CA ALA A 80 -3.25 8.24 -0.85
C ALA A 80 -2.30 8.73 -1.96
N GLY A 81 -1.59 9.84 -1.76
CA GLY A 81 -0.73 10.45 -2.80
C GLY A 81 0.28 9.45 -3.38
N LEU A 82 1.00 8.75 -2.50
CA LEU A 82 1.97 7.75 -2.93
C LEU A 82 1.30 6.49 -3.54
N GLN A 83 0.13 6.08 -3.03
CA GLN A 83 -0.65 4.98 -3.61
C GLN A 83 -1.05 5.27 -5.07
N VAL A 84 -1.57 6.46 -5.34
CA VAL A 84 -1.96 6.92 -6.69
C VAL A 84 -0.75 6.94 -7.61
N ALA A 85 0.37 7.50 -7.15
CA ALA A 85 1.60 7.57 -7.93
C ALA A 85 2.10 6.19 -8.36
N TRP A 86 2.21 5.24 -7.42
CA TRP A 86 2.65 3.88 -7.73
C TRP A 86 1.67 3.13 -8.62
N THR A 87 0.37 3.37 -8.47
CA THR A 87 -0.66 2.80 -9.34
C THR A 87 -0.50 3.27 -10.78
N ASN A 88 -0.29 4.57 -11.00
CA ASN A 88 -0.08 5.13 -12.33
C ASN A 88 1.26 4.70 -12.95
N PHE A 89 2.33 4.69 -12.15
CA PHE A 89 3.63 4.16 -12.58
C PHE A 89 3.52 2.72 -13.08
N SER A 90 2.75 1.90 -12.37
CA SER A 90 2.52 0.50 -12.72
C SER A 90 1.88 0.34 -14.10
N LYS A 91 0.82 1.12 -14.37
CA LYS A 91 0.10 1.09 -15.65
C LYS A 91 0.97 1.51 -16.84
N ALA A 92 1.98 2.35 -16.60
CA ALA A 92 2.92 2.77 -17.63
C ALA A 92 3.92 1.67 -18.02
N GLN A 93 4.08 0.61 -17.21
CA GLN A 93 5.01 -0.48 -17.48
C GLN A 93 4.51 -1.42 -18.59
N LYS A 94 5.44 -2.15 -19.23
CA LYS A 94 5.15 -3.17 -20.25
C LYS A 94 5.89 -4.49 -19.95
N PRO A 95 5.20 -5.55 -19.49
CA PRO A 95 3.77 -5.57 -19.12
C PRO A 95 3.50 -4.69 -17.90
N ALA A 96 2.24 -4.24 -17.76
CA ALA A 96 1.80 -3.54 -16.55
C ALA A 96 2.00 -4.44 -15.33
N ILE A 97 2.30 -3.84 -14.18
CA ILE A 97 2.45 -4.58 -12.93
C ILE A 97 1.06 -4.65 -12.26
N PRO A 98 0.64 -5.81 -11.73
CA PRO A 98 -0.58 -5.88 -10.95
C PRO A 98 -0.52 -4.98 -9.70
N VAL A 99 -1.58 -4.21 -9.46
CA VAL A 99 -1.74 -3.32 -8.29
C VAL A 99 -3.00 -3.68 -7.53
N TYR A 100 -2.84 -3.99 -6.24
CA TYR A 100 -3.94 -4.30 -5.33
C TYR A 100 -4.07 -3.20 -4.30
N TRP A 101 -5.26 -2.63 -4.15
CA TRP A 101 -5.56 -1.69 -3.07
C TRP A 101 -6.23 -2.45 -1.93
N PHE A 102 -5.72 -2.26 -0.72
CA PHE A 102 -6.20 -2.84 0.52
C PHE A 102 -6.70 -1.70 1.41
N GLU A 103 -8.02 -1.60 1.56
CA GLU A 103 -8.64 -0.42 2.14
C GLU A 103 -9.69 -0.78 3.21
N ASP A 104 -9.67 -0.01 4.30
CA ASP A 104 -10.65 -0.10 5.39
C ASP A 104 -12.09 0.20 4.90
N LEU A 105 -12.22 1.11 3.91
CA LEU A 105 -13.48 1.59 3.34
C LEU A 105 -13.29 1.91 1.85
N TRP A 106 -14.38 1.94 1.08
CA TRP A 106 -14.41 2.38 -0.33
C TRP A 106 -13.95 3.85 -0.55
N GLY A 107 -13.73 4.62 0.52
CA GLY A 107 -13.66 6.08 0.51
C GLY A 107 -12.45 6.71 -0.18
N THR A 108 -11.47 5.91 -0.57
CA THR A 108 -10.24 6.32 -1.27
C THR A 108 -10.62 6.66 -2.74
N GLY A 109 -11.44 5.82 -3.39
CA GLY A 109 -12.01 6.11 -4.71
C GLY A 109 -12.96 7.33 -4.81
N GLU A 110 -13.39 7.93 -3.69
CA GLU A 110 -14.28 9.09 -3.68
C GLU A 110 -13.54 10.45 -3.63
N GLN A 111 -12.24 10.45 -3.29
CA GLN A 111 -11.47 11.70 -3.18
C GLN A 111 -10.92 12.22 -4.51
N GLU A 112 -10.92 13.54 -4.67
CA GLU A 112 -10.56 14.20 -5.92
C GLU A 112 -9.10 13.94 -6.35
N ASN A 113 -8.18 13.85 -5.38
CA ASN A 113 -6.76 13.53 -5.59
C ASN A 113 -6.51 12.07 -5.99
N GLU A 114 -7.52 11.22 -5.92
CA GLU A 114 -7.43 9.79 -6.23
C GLU A 114 -8.19 9.42 -7.51
N ARG A 115 -9.03 10.33 -8.02
CA ARG A 115 -9.75 10.18 -9.29
C ARG A 115 -8.76 9.94 -10.43
N GLY A 116 -8.85 8.76 -11.04
CA GLY A 116 -8.07 8.38 -12.22
C GLY A 116 -7.01 7.30 -11.97
N ALA A 117 -6.66 7.02 -10.71
CA ALA A 117 -6.01 5.76 -10.38
C ALA A 117 -7.07 4.64 -10.36
N ASP A 118 -6.71 3.47 -10.89
CA ASP A 118 -7.60 2.30 -10.98
C ASP A 118 -6.74 1.09 -10.63
N PRO A 119 -6.89 0.48 -9.44
CA PRO A 119 -6.20 -0.75 -9.11
C PRO A 119 -6.73 -1.91 -9.95
N ASP A 120 -5.91 -2.94 -10.15
CA ASP A 120 -6.38 -4.18 -10.78
C ASP A 120 -7.35 -4.95 -9.87
N VAL A 121 -7.17 -4.84 -8.55
CA VAL A 121 -8.05 -5.43 -7.53
C VAL A 121 -8.22 -4.47 -6.36
N MET A 122 -9.47 -4.25 -5.95
CA MET A 122 -9.80 -3.59 -4.69
C MET A 122 -10.17 -4.64 -3.64
N LEU A 123 -9.49 -4.63 -2.50
CA LEU A 123 -9.71 -5.48 -1.33
C LEU A 123 -10.27 -4.59 -0.21
N VAL A 124 -11.58 -4.70 0.03
CA VAL A 124 -12.25 -3.92 1.08
C VAL A 124 -12.60 -4.82 2.27
N LEU A 125 -12.34 -4.33 3.48
CA LEU A 125 -12.87 -4.90 4.73
C LEU A 125 -14.36 -4.53 4.86
N ASP A 126 -15.26 -5.28 4.25
CA ASP A 126 -16.71 -4.99 4.08
C ASP A 126 -17.53 -4.64 5.36
N GLU A 127 -18.65 -3.91 5.14
CA GLU A 127 -19.63 -3.12 5.93
C GLU A 127 -19.69 -3.26 7.46
N LEU A 128 -19.44 -4.44 8.01
CA LEU A 128 -19.48 -4.66 9.46
C LEU A 128 -18.25 -4.04 10.15
N ALA A 129 -17.11 -4.01 9.45
CA ALA A 129 -15.88 -3.41 9.92
C ALA A 129 -16.02 -1.89 10.11
N SER A 130 -16.71 -1.21 9.20
CA SER A 130 -17.05 0.23 9.29
C SER A 130 -17.85 0.57 10.55
N LYS A 131 -18.85 -0.26 10.90
CA LYS A 131 -19.69 -0.06 12.09
C LYS A 131 -18.93 -0.25 13.40
N ILE A 132 -17.91 -1.12 13.42
CA ILE A 132 -17.07 -1.38 14.60
C ILE A 132 -15.98 -0.31 14.75
N VAL A 133 -15.41 0.18 13.65
CA VAL A 133 -14.43 1.27 13.64
C VAL A 133 -15.05 2.58 14.17
N LEU A 134 -16.28 2.92 13.75
CA LEU A 134 -17.06 4.05 14.27
C LEU A 134 -17.42 3.93 15.77
N ALA A 135 -17.43 2.71 16.32
CA ALA A 135 -17.74 2.46 17.73
C ALA A 135 -16.50 2.40 18.64
N LYS A 136 -15.28 2.33 18.08
CA LYS A 136 -14.04 2.01 18.82
C LYS A 136 -12.86 2.94 18.57
N ARG A 137 -12.84 3.74 17.49
CA ARG A 137 -11.83 4.81 17.32
C ARG A 137 -12.38 6.10 17.99
N PRO A 138 -11.71 6.65 19.02
CA PRO A 138 -12.04 7.98 19.54
C PRO A 138 -11.73 9.09 18.53
#